data_AF-I3R2X9-F1
#
_entry.id   AF-I3R2X9-F1
#
_cell.length_a   1.000
_cell.length_b   1.000
_cell.length_c   1.000
_cell.angle_alpha   90.00
_cell.angle_beta   90.00
_cell.angle_gamma   90.00
#
_symmetry.space_group_name_H-M   'P 1'
#
loop_
_entity.id
_entity.type
_entity.pdbx_description
1 polymer ?
#
loop_
_entity_poly.entity_id
_entity_poly.type
_entity_poly.pdbx_seq_one_letter_code
_entity_poly.pdbx_strand_id
1 'polypeptide(L)'
;MKLRGSELLGTVVASVLDERPGRHKIQDAGEKVANMSELKKVVFTVADVEAEERLIREYVASAFQRIEHRDDAQWPIFNRYGQDPSMDHGEVVFYIFGDTEAVVSDERPRWDELAASNRLDEWEVVDTGVEIADFDERQRLQFRLRYAASRMSLDCLDTFDSLPDALDEFEDEVYTVGWGSCLHHLINQLGYQANGGEEEIDLLFQSLVGRLYAMNMAPSYGSGVTVSKIEELKTELDALSTRLQEQERDQQTT
;
A
#
# COMPACT_ATOMS: atom_id res chain seq x y z
N MET A 1 13.64 23.44 -7.94
CA MET A 1 13.76 22.13 -7.28
C MET A 1 12.36 21.77 -6.76
N LYS A 2 11.55 21.13 -7.60
CA LYS A 2 10.18 20.67 -7.26
C LYS A 2 10.32 19.25 -6.74
N LEU A 3 10.11 19.03 -5.46
CA LEU A 3 9.96 17.67 -4.92
C LEU A 3 8.62 17.11 -5.43
N ARG A 4 8.62 15.90 -5.99
CA ARG A 4 7.40 15.23 -6.51
C ARG A 4 6.51 14.86 -5.32
N GLY A 5 5.20 15.12 -5.41
CA GLY A 5 4.23 14.89 -4.33
C GLY A 5 4.12 13.43 -3.86
N SER A 6 4.57 12.47 -4.67
CA SER A 6 4.53 11.03 -4.36
C SER A 6 5.54 10.59 -3.30
N GLU A 7 6.63 11.35 -3.06
CA GLU A 7 7.56 11.08 -1.96
C GLU A 7 6.94 11.42 -0.59
N LEU A 8 5.99 12.36 -0.54
CA LEU A 8 5.34 12.77 0.71
C LEU A 8 4.39 11.69 1.25
N LEU A 9 3.61 11.00 0.43
CA LEU A 9 2.64 10.00 0.92
C LEU A 9 3.30 8.78 1.57
N GLY A 10 4.45 8.33 1.05
CA GLY A 10 5.24 7.25 1.66
C GLY A 10 6.06 7.69 2.88
N THR A 11 6.50 8.96 2.91
CA THR A 11 7.37 9.50 3.97
C THR A 11 6.58 10.07 5.16
N VAL A 12 5.38 10.60 4.93
CA VAL A 12 4.56 11.28 5.96
C VAL A 12 4.02 10.30 7.02
N VAL A 13 3.85 9.02 6.70
CA VAL A 13 3.52 7.99 7.73
C VAL A 13 4.77 7.59 8.54
N ALA A 14 5.97 7.78 7.98
CA ALA A 14 7.23 7.50 8.68
C ALA A 14 7.70 8.66 9.57
N SER A 15 7.39 9.92 9.25
CA SER A 15 7.99 11.11 9.87
C SER A 15 7.33 11.64 11.15
N VAL A 16 6.22 11.05 11.64
CA VAL A 16 5.47 11.59 12.78
C VAL A 16 5.96 11.09 14.16
N LEU A 17 6.95 10.19 14.22
CA LEU A 17 7.44 9.64 15.49
C LEU A 17 8.96 9.47 15.50
N ASP A 18 9.73 10.56 15.53
CA ASP A 18 11.11 10.50 16.02
C ASP A 18 11.64 11.86 16.52
N GLU A 19 11.70 12.03 17.84
CA GLU A 19 12.65 12.93 18.49
C GLU A 19 13.30 12.16 19.65
N ARG A 20 14.50 11.60 19.44
CA ARG A 20 15.54 11.48 20.47
C ARG A 20 16.93 11.17 19.89
N PRO A 21 18.00 11.88 20.31
CA PRO A 21 19.33 11.67 19.76
C PRO A 21 20.18 10.67 20.56
N GLY A 22 20.88 9.80 19.83
CA GLY A 22 22.27 9.44 20.11
C GLY A 22 22.56 7.98 20.45
N ARG A 23 23.43 7.33 19.64
CA ARG A 23 24.64 6.62 20.12
C ARG A 23 25.56 6.14 18.99
N HIS A 24 26.78 5.83 19.40
CA HIS A 24 28.05 5.86 18.67
C HIS A 24 28.30 4.77 17.61
N LYS A 25 29.12 5.15 16.63
CA LYS A 25 29.79 4.28 15.65
C LYS A 25 30.88 3.42 16.30
N ILE A 26 30.93 2.15 15.90
CA ILE A 26 32.15 1.33 15.90
C ILE A 26 32.30 0.82 14.46
N GLN A 27 33.39 1.22 13.81
CA GLN A 27 33.81 0.66 12.52
C GLN A 27 34.67 -0.58 12.78
N ASP A 28 34.42 -1.65 12.03
CA ASP A 28 35.44 -2.67 11.79
C ASP A 28 35.38 -3.11 10.33
N ALA A 29 36.56 -3.35 9.75
CA ALA A 29 36.79 -3.51 8.32
C ALA A 29 37.08 -4.97 7.94
N GLY A 30 36.48 -5.44 6.85
CA GLY A 30 36.84 -6.69 6.17
C GLY A 30 36.11 -6.88 4.83
N GLU A 31 36.79 -6.61 3.71
CA GLU A 31 36.46 -7.08 2.35
C GLU A 31 36.57 -8.62 2.29
N LYS A 32 35.81 -9.42 1.52
CA LYS A 32 34.96 -9.17 0.35
C LYS A 32 34.04 -10.40 0.17
N VAL A 33 32.72 -10.24 0.21
CA VAL A 33 31.75 -11.11 -0.50
C VAL A 33 30.60 -10.20 -0.96
N ALA A 34 30.19 -10.38 -2.21
CA ALA A 34 29.16 -9.61 -2.91
C ALA A 34 27.79 -9.65 -2.23
N ASN A 35 26.94 -8.72 -2.68
CA ASN A 35 25.53 -8.49 -2.37
C ASN A 35 25.25 -7.73 -1.07
N MET A 36 25.67 -6.46 -1.08
CA MET A 36 24.91 -5.42 -0.39
C MET A 36 23.47 -5.50 -0.87
N SER A 37 22.53 -5.76 0.04
CA SER A 37 21.12 -5.85 -0.29
C SER A 37 20.59 -4.43 -0.40
N GLU A 38 20.62 -3.90 -1.62
CA GLU A 38 20.19 -2.55 -1.96
C GLU A 38 18.68 -2.50 -2.18
N LEU A 39 18.12 -1.30 -2.13
CA LEU A 39 16.77 -0.99 -2.60
C LEU A 39 16.82 -0.16 -3.88
N LYS A 40 16.22 -0.68 -4.95
CA LYS A 40 15.91 0.11 -6.15
C LYS A 40 14.41 0.10 -6.40
N LYS A 41 13.93 1.14 -7.08
CA LYS A 41 12.57 1.13 -7.63
C LYS A 41 12.62 1.26 -9.15
N VAL A 42 11.74 0.55 -9.82
CA VAL A 42 11.46 0.68 -11.24
C VAL A 42 10.10 1.35 -11.36
N VAL A 43 10.06 2.48 -12.06
CA VAL A 43 8.82 3.21 -12.31
C VAL A 43 8.39 2.89 -13.74
N PHE A 44 7.16 2.46 -13.90
CA PHE A 44 6.51 2.18 -15.18
C PHE A 44 5.41 3.21 -15.40
N THR A 45 5.50 3.97 -16.48
CA THR A 45 4.51 4.97 -16.88
C THR A 45 3.69 4.45 -18.05
N VAL A 46 2.37 4.58 -17.95
CA VAL A 46 1.40 4.16 -18.97
C VAL A 46 0.33 5.23 -19.15
N ALA A 47 -0.39 5.18 -20.27
CA ALA A 47 -1.31 6.24 -20.67
C ALA A 47 -2.40 6.55 -19.62
N ASP A 48 -2.98 5.53 -18.98
CA ASP A 48 -4.13 5.68 -18.10
C ASP A 48 -4.29 4.52 -17.09
N VAL A 49 -5.33 4.58 -16.26
CA VAL A 49 -5.67 3.57 -15.25
C VAL A 49 -5.95 2.19 -15.85
N GLU A 50 -6.54 2.13 -17.04
CA GLU A 50 -6.87 0.86 -17.69
C GLU A 50 -5.60 0.18 -18.19
N ALA A 51 -4.68 0.96 -18.79
CA ALA A 51 -3.35 0.51 -19.17
C ALA A 51 -2.53 0.08 -17.94
N GLU A 52 -2.67 0.76 -16.81
CA GLU A 52 -2.03 0.38 -15.54
C GLU A 52 -2.49 -0.99 -15.08
N GLU A 53 -3.80 -1.24 -15.05
CA GLU A 53 -4.34 -2.54 -14.65
C GLU A 53 -3.88 -3.66 -15.59
N ARG A 54 -3.90 -3.42 -16.92
CA ARG A 54 -3.37 -4.38 -17.89
C ARG A 54 -1.89 -4.68 -17.65
N LEU A 55 -1.06 -3.66 -17.42
CA LEU A 55 0.35 -3.85 -17.10
C LEU A 55 0.53 -4.70 -15.83
N ILE A 56 -0.30 -4.46 -14.80
CA ILE A 56 -0.24 -5.23 -13.55
C ILE A 56 -0.54 -6.71 -13.81
N ARG A 57 -1.66 -6.99 -14.48
CA ARG A 57 -2.13 -8.35 -14.76
C ARG A 57 -1.18 -9.12 -15.69
N GLU A 58 -0.72 -8.47 -16.75
CA GLU A 58 0.02 -9.14 -17.82
C GLU A 58 1.54 -9.23 -17.57
N TYR A 59 2.10 -8.31 -16.79
CA TYR A 59 3.54 -8.26 -16.54
C TYR A 59 3.89 -8.30 -15.06
N VAL A 60 3.38 -7.36 -14.24
CA VAL A 60 3.81 -7.20 -12.84
C VAL A 60 3.57 -8.46 -12.03
N ALA A 61 2.42 -9.12 -12.20
CA ALA A 61 2.12 -10.39 -11.54
C ALA A 61 3.18 -11.47 -11.81
N SER A 62 3.55 -11.62 -13.10
CA SER A 62 4.57 -12.59 -13.50
C SER A 62 5.98 -12.21 -13.04
N ALA A 63 6.32 -10.91 -13.04
CA ALA A 63 7.61 -10.40 -12.58
C ALA A 63 7.76 -10.57 -11.07
N PHE A 64 6.69 -10.31 -10.33
CA PHE A 64 6.61 -10.55 -8.89
C PHE A 64 6.94 -12.00 -8.55
N GLN A 65 6.28 -12.96 -9.21
CA GLN A 65 6.54 -14.38 -9.00
C GLN A 65 7.99 -14.75 -9.36
N ARG A 66 8.52 -14.29 -10.50
CA ARG A 66 9.90 -14.57 -10.89
C ARG A 66 10.90 -14.06 -9.86
N ILE A 67 10.75 -12.81 -9.41
CA ILE A 67 11.66 -12.15 -8.47
C ILE A 67 11.56 -12.77 -7.07
N GLU A 68 10.35 -13.13 -6.63
CA GLU A 68 10.12 -13.78 -5.34
C GLU A 68 10.84 -15.14 -5.22
N HIS A 69 11.01 -15.87 -6.33
CA HIS A 69 11.66 -17.17 -6.36
C HIS A 69 13.18 -17.11 -6.54
N ARG A 70 13.79 -15.91 -6.52
CA ARG A 70 15.24 -15.76 -6.61
C ARG A 70 15.89 -15.85 -5.23
N ASP A 71 17.09 -16.43 -5.18
CA ASP A 71 17.87 -16.48 -3.94
C ASP A 71 18.56 -15.14 -3.60
N ASP A 72 18.71 -14.25 -4.59
CA ASP A 72 19.43 -12.98 -4.51
C ASP A 72 18.49 -11.76 -4.38
N ALA A 73 17.18 -11.95 -4.37
CA ALA A 73 16.18 -10.90 -4.22
C ALA A 73 15.19 -11.25 -3.11
N GLN A 74 14.61 -10.23 -2.49
CA GLN A 74 13.63 -10.40 -1.42
C GLN A 74 12.48 -9.41 -1.57
N TRP A 75 11.36 -9.71 -0.91
CA TRP A 75 10.22 -8.79 -0.72
C TRP A 75 9.89 -7.88 -1.93
N PRO A 76 9.66 -8.41 -3.15
CA PRO A 76 9.21 -7.57 -4.25
C PRO A 76 7.93 -6.86 -3.84
N ILE A 77 7.81 -5.57 -4.11
CA ILE A 77 6.62 -4.78 -3.76
C ILE A 77 6.22 -4.00 -4.98
N PHE A 78 4.92 -3.85 -5.21
CA PHE A 78 4.43 -2.88 -6.18
C PHE A 78 3.39 -1.96 -5.55
N ASN A 79 3.40 -0.71 -6.00
CA ASN A 79 2.37 0.27 -5.75
C ASN A 79 1.79 0.71 -7.10
N ARG A 80 0.50 1.06 -7.10
CA ARG A 80 -0.20 1.65 -8.23
C ARG A 80 -0.58 3.09 -7.91
N TYR A 81 -0.53 3.98 -8.89
CA TYR A 81 -0.73 5.43 -8.72
C TYR A 81 -1.67 6.05 -9.74
N GLY A 82 -2.24 5.29 -10.68
CA GLY A 82 -3.19 5.81 -11.66
C GLY A 82 -4.49 6.34 -11.05
N GLN A 83 -4.83 5.90 -9.84
CA GLN A 83 -5.98 6.42 -9.07
C GLN A 83 -5.59 7.64 -8.21
N ASP A 84 -4.34 8.10 -8.25
CA ASP A 84 -3.92 9.32 -7.57
C ASP A 84 -4.39 10.54 -8.39
N PRO A 85 -5.25 11.41 -7.83
CA PRO A 85 -5.78 12.56 -8.56
C PRO A 85 -4.73 13.62 -8.91
N SER A 86 -3.50 13.50 -8.39
CA SER A 86 -2.37 14.36 -8.76
C SER A 86 -1.61 13.89 -10.01
N MET A 87 -1.94 12.70 -10.53
CA MET A 87 -1.35 12.12 -11.73
C MET A 87 -2.36 12.19 -12.89
N ASP A 88 -1.87 12.50 -14.09
CA ASP A 88 -2.67 12.54 -15.33
C ASP A 88 -2.48 11.29 -16.21
N HIS A 89 -1.81 10.27 -15.67
CA HIS A 89 -1.41 9.03 -16.33
C HIS A 89 -1.47 7.85 -15.33
N GLY A 90 -1.32 6.63 -15.81
CA GLY A 90 -1.14 5.45 -14.96
C GLY A 90 0.34 5.25 -14.59
N GLU A 91 0.63 4.87 -13.35
CA GLU A 91 2.01 4.64 -12.91
C GLU A 91 2.08 3.45 -11.95
N VAL A 92 2.96 2.48 -12.25
CA VAL A 92 3.31 1.39 -11.34
C VAL A 92 4.73 1.57 -10.86
N VAL A 93 4.93 1.59 -9.54
CA VAL A 93 6.26 1.59 -8.92
C VAL A 93 6.55 0.22 -8.36
N PHE A 94 7.58 -0.45 -8.89
CA PHE A 94 8.01 -1.77 -8.49
C PHE A 94 9.34 -1.70 -7.72
N TYR A 95 9.34 -2.11 -6.46
CA TYR A 95 10.51 -2.08 -5.58
C TYR A 95 11.22 -3.43 -5.61
N ILE A 96 12.54 -3.40 -5.72
CA ILE A 96 13.44 -4.54 -5.77
C ILE A 96 14.40 -4.42 -4.60
N PHE A 97 14.52 -5.49 -3.82
CA PHE A 97 15.39 -5.60 -2.65
C PHE A 97 16.40 -6.73 -2.88
N GLY A 98 17.69 -6.50 -2.64
CA GLY A 98 18.73 -7.52 -2.80
C GLY A 98 19.78 -7.15 -3.85
N ASP A 99 20.14 -8.10 -4.72
CA ASP A 99 21.02 -7.87 -5.87
C ASP A 99 20.25 -7.16 -6.99
N THR A 100 20.01 -5.86 -6.78
CA THR A 100 19.14 -5.08 -7.65
C THR A 100 19.69 -4.98 -9.07
N GLU A 101 21.01 -4.99 -9.26
CA GLU A 101 21.64 -4.96 -10.57
C GLU A 101 21.43 -6.26 -11.34
N ALA A 102 21.56 -7.42 -10.69
CA ALA A 102 21.26 -8.70 -11.33
C ALA A 102 19.80 -8.78 -11.76
N VAL A 103 18.86 -8.35 -10.90
CA VAL A 103 17.43 -8.34 -11.23
C VAL A 103 17.14 -7.37 -12.40
N VAL A 104 17.66 -6.15 -12.34
CA VAL A 104 17.50 -5.14 -13.41
C VAL A 104 18.09 -5.64 -14.73
N SER A 105 19.26 -6.27 -14.70
CA SER A 105 19.88 -6.81 -15.90
C SER A 105 19.05 -7.93 -16.55
N ASP A 106 18.39 -8.77 -15.74
CA ASP A 106 17.57 -9.88 -16.22
C ASP A 106 16.19 -9.42 -16.73
N GLU A 107 15.57 -8.44 -16.07
CA GLU A 107 14.23 -7.97 -16.44
C GLU A 107 14.23 -6.88 -17.54
N ARG A 108 15.33 -6.13 -17.71
CA ARG A 108 15.43 -5.04 -18.71
C ARG A 108 14.97 -5.42 -20.13
N PRO A 109 15.36 -6.57 -20.73
CA PRO A 109 14.89 -6.93 -22.06
C PRO A 109 13.36 -7.03 -22.17
N ARG A 110 12.68 -7.44 -21.08
CA ARG A 110 11.21 -7.51 -21.04
C ARG A 110 10.60 -6.11 -20.97
N TRP A 111 11.21 -5.18 -20.25
CA TRP A 111 10.76 -3.78 -20.21
C TRP A 111 10.95 -3.08 -21.56
N ASP A 112 12.08 -3.33 -22.22
CA ASP A 112 12.35 -2.84 -23.56
C ASP A 112 11.32 -3.38 -24.57
N GLU A 113 10.91 -4.64 -24.46
CA GLU A 113 9.86 -5.24 -25.28
C GLU A 113 8.47 -4.62 -25.01
N LEU A 114 8.13 -4.37 -23.73
CA LEU A 114 6.88 -3.70 -23.36
C LEU A 114 6.81 -2.28 -23.96
N ALA A 115 7.91 -1.53 -23.88
CA ALA A 115 8.00 -0.20 -24.48
C ALA A 115 7.90 -0.26 -26.02
N ALA A 116 8.66 -1.17 -26.66
CA ALA A 116 8.65 -1.33 -28.11
C ALA A 116 7.27 -1.77 -28.67
N SER A 117 6.46 -2.43 -27.86
CA SER A 117 5.10 -2.87 -28.20
C SER A 117 4.01 -1.85 -27.83
N ASN A 118 4.36 -0.65 -27.36
CA ASN A 118 3.45 0.39 -26.86
C ASN A 118 2.52 -0.09 -25.73
N ARG A 119 2.97 -1.07 -24.93
CA ARG A 119 2.29 -1.49 -23.69
C ARG A 119 2.74 -0.68 -22.48
N LEU A 120 3.75 0.14 -22.67
CA LEU A 120 4.38 1.01 -21.70
C LEU A 120 4.86 2.26 -22.45
N ASP A 121 4.63 3.45 -21.88
CA ASP A 121 5.11 4.70 -22.47
C ASP A 121 6.57 4.94 -22.11
N GLU A 122 6.93 4.73 -20.83
CA GLU A 122 8.28 4.92 -20.32
C GLU A 122 8.54 4.00 -19.13
N TRP A 123 9.81 3.61 -18.93
CA TRP A 123 10.27 3.07 -17.66
C TRP A 123 11.58 3.73 -17.21
N GLU A 124 11.73 3.90 -15.90
CA GLU A 124 12.97 4.37 -15.29
C GLU A 124 13.38 3.50 -14.10
N VAL A 125 14.68 3.20 -13.99
CA VAL A 125 15.26 2.63 -12.77
C VAL A 125 15.75 3.78 -11.92
N VAL A 126 15.21 3.91 -10.72
CA VAL A 126 15.59 4.93 -9.75
C VAL A 126 16.37 4.28 -8.62
N ASP A 127 17.62 4.70 -8.50
CA ASP A 127 18.47 4.39 -7.36
C ASP A 127 17.99 5.19 -6.13
N THR A 128 17.69 4.48 -5.04
CA THR A 128 17.25 5.12 -3.80
C THR A 128 18.42 5.50 -2.89
N GLY A 129 19.61 4.92 -3.11
CA GLY A 129 20.75 5.02 -2.21
C GLY A 129 20.51 4.42 -0.84
N VAL A 130 19.49 3.55 -0.70
CA VAL A 130 19.08 2.94 0.56
C VAL A 130 19.59 1.51 0.64
N GLU A 131 20.32 1.23 1.72
CA GLU A 131 20.77 -0.11 2.08
C GLU A 131 19.76 -0.76 3.02
N ILE A 132 19.32 -1.99 2.70
CA ILE A 132 18.38 -2.73 3.56
C ILE A 132 19.02 -3.08 4.90
N ALA A 133 20.36 -3.19 4.95
CA ALA A 133 21.11 -3.38 6.18
C ALA A 133 20.86 -2.26 7.20
N ASP A 134 20.59 -1.04 6.72
CA ASP A 134 20.36 0.14 7.57
C ASP A 134 18.93 0.21 8.13
N PHE A 135 18.03 -0.68 7.69
CA PHE A 135 16.67 -0.69 8.20
C PHE A 135 16.59 -1.16 9.64
N ASP A 136 15.92 -0.35 10.47
CA ASP A 136 15.47 -0.77 11.79
C ASP A 136 14.34 -1.81 11.72
N GLU A 137 13.95 -2.35 12.88
CA GLU A 137 12.92 -3.38 12.96
C GLU A 137 11.56 -2.91 12.42
N ARG A 138 11.21 -1.63 12.66
CA ARG A 138 9.95 -1.04 12.22
C ARG A 138 9.91 -0.92 10.70
N GLN A 139 10.98 -0.42 10.08
CA GLN A 139 11.12 -0.31 8.62
C GLN A 139 11.06 -1.69 7.96
N ARG A 140 11.78 -2.67 8.51
CA ARG A 140 11.71 -4.07 8.03
C ARG A 140 10.31 -4.64 8.11
N LEU A 141 9.60 -4.42 9.23
CA LEU A 141 8.21 -4.84 9.38
C LEU A 141 7.32 -4.17 8.33
N GLN A 142 7.47 -2.86 8.12
CA GLN A 142 6.68 -2.12 7.14
C GLN A 142 6.86 -2.69 5.72
N PHE A 143 8.09 -2.95 5.28
CA PHE A 143 8.33 -3.54 3.96
C PHE A 143 7.80 -4.97 3.84
N ARG A 144 7.94 -5.80 4.88
CA ARG A 144 7.34 -7.14 4.90
C ARG A 144 5.82 -7.11 4.81
N LEU A 145 5.17 -6.16 5.49
CA LEU A 145 3.71 -5.96 5.40
C LEU A 145 3.30 -5.48 3.99
N ARG A 146 4.08 -4.57 3.38
CA ARG A 146 3.85 -4.14 1.99
C ARG A 146 4.01 -5.30 1.00
N TYR A 147 5.00 -6.15 1.19
CA TYR A 147 5.20 -7.35 0.37
C TYR A 147 4.02 -8.32 0.52
N ALA A 148 3.56 -8.57 1.75
CA ALA A 148 2.37 -9.38 1.99
C ALA A 148 1.13 -8.78 1.29
N ALA A 149 0.93 -7.46 1.38
CA ALA A 149 -0.15 -6.76 0.69
C ALA A 149 -0.04 -6.88 -0.84
N SER A 150 1.17 -6.78 -1.41
CA SER A 150 1.39 -6.99 -2.85
C SER A 150 1.08 -8.43 -3.28
N ARG A 151 1.40 -9.45 -2.46
CA ARG A 151 1.00 -10.84 -2.76
C ARG A 151 -0.51 -10.98 -2.78
N MET A 152 -1.16 -10.51 -1.72
CA MET A 152 -2.61 -10.59 -1.58
C MET A 152 -3.35 -9.85 -2.68
N SER A 153 -2.85 -8.70 -3.12
CA SER A 153 -3.48 -7.95 -4.21
C SER A 153 -3.39 -8.69 -5.55
N LEU A 154 -2.30 -9.41 -5.82
CA LEU A 154 -2.19 -10.26 -7.01
C LEU A 154 -3.16 -11.43 -6.95
N ASP A 155 -3.29 -12.10 -5.79
CA ASP A 155 -4.26 -13.19 -5.60
C ASP A 155 -5.71 -12.68 -5.80
N CYS A 156 -6.01 -11.44 -5.38
CA CYS A 156 -7.31 -10.83 -5.61
C CYS A 156 -7.55 -10.51 -7.09
N LEU A 157 -6.56 -9.98 -7.80
CA LEU A 157 -6.66 -9.72 -9.24
C LEU A 157 -6.83 -11.04 -10.02
N ASP A 158 -6.18 -12.13 -9.60
CA ASP A 158 -6.38 -13.44 -10.22
C ASP A 158 -7.78 -14.03 -9.94
N THR A 159 -8.30 -13.81 -8.74
CA THR A 159 -9.63 -14.31 -8.33
C THR A 159 -10.78 -13.59 -9.04
N PHE A 160 -10.62 -12.29 -9.35
CA PHE A 160 -11.71 -11.45 -9.86
C PHE A 160 -11.40 -10.86 -11.24
N ASP A 161 -12.27 -11.17 -12.22
CA ASP A 161 -12.25 -10.54 -13.55
C ASP A 161 -12.41 -9.02 -13.47
N SER A 162 -13.24 -8.55 -12.52
CA SER A 162 -13.39 -7.14 -12.16
C SER A 162 -13.40 -7.03 -10.64
N LEU A 163 -12.63 -6.09 -10.10
CA LEU A 163 -12.56 -5.92 -8.65
C LEU A 163 -13.94 -5.57 -8.09
N PRO A 164 -14.34 -6.17 -6.95
CA PRO A 164 -15.56 -5.76 -6.27
C PRO A 164 -15.43 -4.31 -5.78
N ASP A 165 -16.56 -3.62 -5.65
CA ASP A 165 -16.60 -2.31 -5.04
C ASP A 165 -16.08 -2.36 -3.60
N ALA A 166 -15.53 -1.24 -3.12
CA ALA A 166 -14.99 -1.15 -1.76
C ALA A 166 -16.06 -1.49 -0.72
N LEU A 167 -17.27 -0.94 -0.96
CA LEU A 167 -18.52 -1.19 -0.26
C LEU A 167 -19.61 -1.21 -1.33
N ASP A 168 -20.25 -2.35 -1.54
CA ASP A 168 -21.40 -2.51 -2.43
C ASP A 168 -22.69 -2.50 -1.58
N GLU A 169 -23.76 -1.96 -2.15
CA GLU A 169 -25.06 -1.82 -1.50
C GLU A 169 -26.07 -2.71 -2.23
N PHE A 170 -26.57 -3.73 -1.52
CA PHE A 170 -27.64 -4.59 -2.00
C PHE A 170 -28.97 -4.15 -1.40
N GLU A 171 -30.02 -4.11 -2.24
CA GLU A 171 -31.38 -3.86 -1.75
C GLU A 171 -31.72 -4.91 -0.67
N ASP A 172 -32.23 -4.45 0.47
CA ASP A 172 -32.63 -5.23 1.65
C ASP A 172 -31.52 -5.73 2.62
N GLU A 173 -30.27 -5.30 2.48
CA GLU A 173 -29.21 -5.67 3.44
C GLU A 173 -28.95 -4.58 4.51
N VAL A 174 -28.77 -5.03 5.77
CA VAL A 174 -28.44 -4.15 6.91
C VAL A 174 -26.96 -3.75 6.91
N TYR A 175 -26.14 -4.44 6.11
CA TYR A 175 -24.69 -4.26 6.04
C TYR A 175 -24.25 -4.22 4.57
N THR A 176 -23.23 -3.41 4.28
CA THR A 176 -22.62 -3.37 2.95
C THR A 176 -21.72 -4.59 2.75
N VAL A 177 -21.75 -5.15 1.54
CA VAL A 177 -20.91 -6.29 1.14
C VAL A 177 -19.94 -5.79 0.09
N GLY A 178 -18.66 -6.13 0.16
CA GLY A 178 -17.67 -5.64 -0.82
C GLY A 178 -16.26 -6.07 -0.47
N TRP A 179 -15.25 -5.34 -0.94
CA TRP A 179 -13.86 -5.58 -0.53
C TRP A 179 -13.68 -5.50 0.99
N GLY A 180 -14.46 -4.65 1.67
CA GLY A 180 -14.49 -4.57 3.13
C GLY A 180 -14.75 -5.92 3.83
N SER A 181 -15.58 -6.79 3.23
CA SER A 181 -15.85 -8.14 3.76
C SER A 181 -14.61 -9.03 3.71
N CYS A 182 -13.79 -8.92 2.67
CA CYS A 182 -12.53 -9.65 2.57
C CYS A 182 -11.54 -9.21 3.66
N LEU A 183 -11.43 -7.89 3.90
CA LEU A 183 -10.59 -7.34 4.96
C LEU A 183 -11.03 -7.83 6.35
N HIS A 184 -12.33 -7.80 6.64
CA HIS A 184 -12.89 -8.34 7.89
C HIS A 184 -12.50 -9.82 8.08
N HIS A 185 -12.70 -10.65 7.05
CA HIS A 185 -12.35 -12.07 7.15
C HIS A 185 -10.86 -12.30 7.31
N LEU A 186 -10.00 -11.50 6.67
CA LEU A 186 -8.57 -11.56 6.89
C LEU A 186 -8.20 -11.23 8.34
N ILE A 187 -8.74 -10.14 8.89
CA ILE A 187 -8.52 -9.73 10.29
C ILE A 187 -8.93 -10.86 11.25
N ASN A 188 -10.10 -11.47 11.03
CA ASN A 188 -10.58 -12.61 11.80
C ASN A 188 -9.64 -13.83 11.68
N GLN A 189 -9.27 -14.22 10.47
CA GLN A 189 -8.40 -15.38 10.22
C GLN A 189 -7.00 -15.23 10.83
N LEU A 190 -6.50 -13.99 10.92
CA LEU A 190 -5.23 -13.66 11.58
C LEU A 190 -5.36 -13.53 13.10
N GLY A 191 -6.58 -13.57 13.65
CA GLY A 191 -6.85 -13.53 15.08
C GLY A 191 -6.93 -12.13 15.70
N TYR A 192 -7.07 -11.08 14.90
CA TYR A 192 -7.12 -9.68 15.35
C TYR A 192 -8.53 -9.23 15.80
N GLN A 193 -9.27 -10.12 16.46
CA GLN A 193 -10.61 -9.87 17.00
C GLN A 193 -10.69 -10.09 18.51
N ALA A 194 -9.57 -9.91 19.21
CA ALA A 194 -9.57 -10.01 20.66
C ALA A 194 -10.59 -9.05 21.30
N ASN A 195 -11.02 -9.38 22.52
CA ASN A 195 -11.99 -8.59 23.29
C ASN A 195 -13.33 -8.36 22.59
N GLY A 196 -13.81 -9.35 21.83
CA GLY A 196 -15.11 -9.26 21.16
C GLY A 196 -15.12 -8.32 19.97
N GLY A 197 -13.96 -8.12 19.31
CA GLY A 197 -13.82 -7.29 18.10
C GLY A 197 -13.27 -5.89 18.34
N GLU A 198 -12.96 -5.50 19.58
CA GLU A 198 -12.36 -4.17 19.87
C GLU A 198 -11.03 -3.97 19.15
N GLU A 199 -10.20 -5.02 19.04
CA GLU A 199 -8.92 -4.94 18.34
C GLU A 199 -9.07 -4.62 16.84
N GLU A 200 -10.10 -5.18 16.18
CA GLU A 200 -10.43 -4.86 14.79
C GLU A 200 -10.86 -3.39 14.67
N ILE A 201 -11.71 -2.92 15.59
CA ILE A 201 -12.17 -1.52 15.61
C ILE A 201 -10.98 -0.57 15.78
N ASP A 202 -10.08 -0.83 16.72
CA ASP A 202 -8.90 -0.01 16.97
C ASP A 202 -7.97 0.02 15.75
N LEU A 203 -7.74 -1.14 15.11
CA LEU A 203 -6.93 -1.26 13.89
C LEU A 203 -7.52 -0.43 12.75
N LEU A 204 -8.82 -0.59 12.48
CA LEU A 204 -9.51 0.13 11.40
C LEU A 204 -9.58 1.63 11.70
N PHE A 205 -9.75 2.01 12.96
CA PHE A 205 -9.72 3.42 13.37
C PHE A 205 -8.35 4.06 13.15
N GLN A 206 -7.25 3.37 13.49
CA GLN A 206 -5.90 3.89 13.20
C GLN A 206 -5.65 4.05 11.69
N SER A 207 -6.15 3.12 10.87
CA SER A 207 -6.11 3.24 9.41
C SER A 207 -6.88 4.48 8.91
N LEU A 208 -8.08 4.70 9.44
CA LEU A 208 -8.91 5.88 9.13
C LEU A 208 -8.18 7.18 9.51
N VAL A 209 -7.60 7.26 10.72
CA VAL A 209 -6.80 8.43 11.16
C VAL A 209 -5.65 8.69 10.20
N GLY A 210 -4.89 7.65 9.83
CA GLY A 210 -3.80 7.77 8.87
C GLY A 210 -4.26 8.30 7.50
N ARG A 211 -5.41 7.82 7.01
CA ARG A 211 -5.96 8.26 5.73
C ARG A 211 -6.45 9.71 5.76
N LEU A 212 -7.13 10.12 6.84
CA LEU A 212 -7.58 11.51 7.02
C LEU A 212 -6.38 12.47 7.11
N TYR A 213 -5.31 12.06 7.79
CA TYR A 213 -4.08 12.85 7.84
C TYR A 213 -3.44 12.99 6.45
N ALA A 214 -3.32 11.89 5.70
CA ALA A 214 -2.82 11.91 4.33
C ALA A 214 -3.66 12.81 3.40
N MET A 215 -4.99 12.77 3.54
CA MET A 215 -5.91 13.63 2.78
C MET A 215 -5.71 15.12 3.10
N ASN A 216 -5.49 15.46 4.37
CA ASN A 216 -5.20 16.84 4.78
C ASN A 216 -3.87 17.36 4.23
N MET A 217 -2.89 16.47 4.05
CA MET A 217 -1.58 16.80 3.50
C MET A 217 -1.58 16.87 1.97
N ALA A 218 -2.61 16.33 1.30
CA ALA A 218 -2.72 16.35 -0.15
C ALA A 218 -3.03 17.79 -0.65
N PRO A 219 -2.22 18.35 -1.57
CA PRO A 219 -2.44 19.70 -2.09
C PRO A 219 -3.82 19.90 -2.75
N SER A 220 -4.44 18.82 -3.23
CA SER A 220 -5.70 18.80 -3.96
C SER A 220 -6.95 18.91 -3.08
N TYR A 221 -6.89 18.48 -1.81
CA TYR A 221 -8.08 18.38 -0.97
C TYR A 221 -8.23 19.52 0.05
N GLY A 222 -7.14 20.15 0.47
CA GLY A 222 -7.18 21.24 1.45
C GLY A 222 -7.72 20.81 2.82
N SER A 223 -7.43 21.59 3.86
CA SER A 223 -7.81 21.22 5.24
C SER A 223 -9.33 21.21 5.47
N GLY A 224 -10.07 22.05 4.73
CA GLY A 224 -11.53 22.15 4.85
C GLY A 224 -12.27 20.86 4.50
N VAL A 225 -11.83 20.13 3.47
CA VAL A 225 -12.45 18.86 3.07
C VAL A 225 -12.22 17.79 4.14
N THR A 226 -11.03 17.74 4.73
CA THR A 226 -10.73 16.78 5.80
C THR A 226 -11.55 17.05 7.04
N VAL A 227 -11.65 18.31 7.47
CA VAL A 227 -12.50 18.68 8.60
C VAL A 227 -13.97 18.35 8.31
N SER A 228 -14.46 18.66 7.10
CA SER A 228 -15.83 18.31 6.70
C SER A 228 -16.09 16.80 6.79
N LYS A 229 -15.17 15.97 6.31
CA LYS A 229 -15.33 14.50 6.40
C LYS A 229 -15.29 14.00 7.84
N ILE A 230 -14.48 14.61 8.70
CA ILE A 230 -14.46 14.29 10.14
C ILE A 230 -15.81 14.60 10.78
N GLU A 231 -16.43 15.75 10.48
CA GLU A 231 -17.75 16.10 11.03
C GLU A 231 -18.88 15.20 10.51
N GLU A 232 -18.80 14.77 9.25
CA GLU A 232 -19.71 13.76 8.67
C GLU A 232 -19.61 12.43 9.43
N LEU A 233 -18.38 11.92 9.62
CA LEU A 233 -18.14 10.67 10.37
C LEU A 233 -18.62 10.74 11.83
N LYS A 234 -18.45 11.90 12.49
CA LYS A 234 -19.02 12.11 13.84
C LYS A 234 -20.54 12.00 13.83
N THR A 235 -21.18 12.64 12.85
CA THR A 235 -22.65 12.60 12.71
C THR A 235 -23.15 11.18 12.50
N GLU A 236 -22.46 10.38 11.68
CA GLU A 236 -22.78 8.96 11.46
C GLU A 236 -22.63 8.13 12.75
N LEU A 237 -21.56 8.34 13.52
CA LEU A 237 -21.33 7.65 14.80
C LEU A 237 -22.38 8.03 15.86
N ASP A 238 -22.76 9.31 15.94
CA ASP A 238 -23.82 9.77 16.86
C ASP A 238 -25.18 9.16 16.49
N ALA A 239 -25.48 9.03 15.19
CA ALA A 239 -26.69 8.37 14.70
C ALA A 239 -26.69 6.87 15.01
N LEU A 240 -25.55 6.19 14.83
CA LEU A 240 -25.40 4.77 15.19
C LEU A 240 -25.58 4.56 16.70
N SER A 241 -24.97 5.40 17.53
CA SER A 241 -25.11 5.36 18.99
C SER A 241 -26.57 5.49 19.42
N THR A 242 -27.30 6.42 18.81
CA THR A 242 -28.75 6.60 19.07
C THR A 242 -29.53 5.34 18.72
N ARG A 243 -29.29 4.74 17.55
CA ARG A 243 -29.95 3.49 17.12
C ARG A 243 -29.69 2.31 18.06
N LEU A 244 -28.44 2.16 18.51
CA LEU A 244 -28.07 1.07 19.43
C LEU A 244 -28.77 1.22 20.80
N GLN A 245 -28.87 2.44 21.31
CA GLN A 245 -29.60 2.73 22.55
C GLN A 245 -31.12 2.52 22.44
N GLU A 246 -31.69 2.70 21.25
CA GLU A 246 -33.11 2.39 20.98
C GLU A 246 -33.33 0.87 20.94
N GLN A 247 -32.45 0.13 20.25
CA GLN A 247 -32.51 -1.33 20.22
C GLN A 247 -32.38 -1.96 21.62
N GLU A 248 -31.50 -1.43 22.48
CA GLU A 248 -31.36 -1.89 23.86
C GLU A 248 -32.66 -1.68 24.66
N ARG A 249 -33.32 -0.53 24.48
CA ARG A 249 -34.61 -0.24 25.13
C ARG A 249 -35.72 -1.17 24.67
N ASP A 250 -35.78 -1.49 23.38
CA ASP A 250 -36.79 -2.41 22.83
C ASP A 250 -36.59 -3.84 23.35
N GLN A 251 -35.34 -4.29 23.49
CA GLN A 251 -35.02 -5.60 24.07
C GLN A 251 -35.36 -5.71 25.56
N GLN A 252 -35.32 -4.61 26.33
CA GLN A 252 -35.68 -4.62 27.76
C GLN A 252 -37.19 -4.62 28.02
N THR A 253 -38.02 -4.34 27.01
CA THR A 253 -39.49 -4.27 27.14
C THR A 253 -40.22 -5.51 26.62
N THR A 254 -39.49 -6.46 26.03
CA THR A 254 -39.99 -7.76 25.53
C THR A 254 -39.67 -8.88 26.51
#